data_AF-A0A1Y1Y0F9-F1
#
_entry.id   AF-A0A1Y1Y0F9-F1
#
_cell.length_a   1.000
_cell.length_b   1.000
_cell.length_c   1.000
_cell.angle_alpha   90.00
_cell.angle_beta   90.00
_cell.angle_gamma   90.00
#
_symmetry.space_group_name_H-M   'P 1'
#
loop_
_entity.id
_entity.type
_entity.pdbx_description
1 polymer ?
#
loop_
_entity_poly.entity_id
_entity_poly.type
_entity_poly.pdbx_seq_one_letter_code
_entity_poly.pdbx_strand_id
1 'polypeptide(L)'
;MAPLITVLPFVFRLRQCISEYISSNDSGSRHLANAVKYASAFPVVLLSALMHRDDEDENSVLFSLWLMCVLFNSIYSFYWDVVMDWGLGNTPSPQSKVSYPPLLRPILMFQEPSIYYLAMLLDFFLRTSWSLKLSDHVHLKEIIASGFVMEGAEVMRRWLWVYFRAEKEWITKRYEAPHQRSIPKLHNIYALHNRLDDSNDMPLSP
;
A
#
# COMPACT_ATOMS: atom_id res chain seq x y z
N MET A 1 -14.82 20.42 15.72
CA MET A 1 -15.63 19.46 14.92
C MET A 1 -14.81 18.83 13.79
N ALA A 2 -14.02 19.61 13.02
CA ALA A 2 -13.23 19.11 11.90
C ALA A 2 -12.24 17.96 12.20
N PRO A 3 -11.49 17.94 13.34
CA PRO A 3 -10.51 16.87 13.58
C PRO A 3 -11.12 15.48 13.78
N LEU A 4 -12.32 15.42 14.40
CA LEU A 4 -13.00 14.14 14.67
C LEU A 4 -13.42 13.45 13.38
N ILE A 5 -13.97 14.22 12.42
CA ILE A 5 -14.41 13.68 11.13
C ILE A 5 -13.21 13.16 10.31
N THR A 6 -12.09 13.90 10.33
CA THR A 6 -10.86 13.50 9.62
C THR A 6 -10.25 12.20 10.16
N VAL A 7 -10.41 11.92 11.46
CA VAL A 7 -9.82 10.73 12.11
C VAL A 7 -10.62 9.44 11.86
N LEU A 8 -11.94 9.53 11.69
CA LEU A 8 -12.82 8.37 11.52
C LEU A 8 -12.36 7.32 10.49
N PRO A 9 -11.99 7.67 9.24
CA PRO A 9 -11.56 6.68 8.26
C PRO A 9 -10.31 5.91 8.71
N PHE A 10 -9.39 6.56 9.43
CA PHE A 10 -8.17 5.93 9.95
C PHE A 10 -8.49 4.95 11.09
N VAL A 11 -9.43 5.29 11.97
CA VAL A 11 -9.90 4.39 13.05
C VAL A 11 -10.53 3.12 12.46
N PHE A 12 -11.42 3.26 11.49
CA PHE A 12 -12.07 2.10 10.88
C PHE A 12 -11.07 1.18 10.18
N ARG A 13 -10.13 1.77 9.41
CA ARG A 13 -9.05 1.02 8.77
C ARG A 13 -8.13 0.32 9.78
N LEU A 14 -7.75 1.01 10.87
CA LEU A 14 -6.92 0.43 11.91
C LEU A 14 -7.60 -0.79 12.54
N ARG A 15 -8.88 -0.66 12.94
CA ARG A 15 -9.64 -1.77 13.52
C ARG A 15 -9.74 -2.95 12.57
N GLN A 16 -10.00 -2.69 11.29
CA GLN A 16 -10.03 -3.74 10.27
C GLN A 16 -8.68 -4.45 10.18
N CYS A 17 -7.57 -3.71 10.07
CA CYS A 17 -6.23 -4.30 9.95
C CYS A 17 -5.85 -5.13 11.18
N ILE A 18 -6.20 -4.68 12.39
CA ILE A 18 -5.98 -5.46 13.62
C ILE A 18 -6.82 -6.74 13.62
N SER A 19 -8.10 -6.65 13.22
CA SER A 19 -8.98 -7.83 13.16
C SER A 19 -8.49 -8.87 12.16
N GLU A 20 -8.05 -8.43 10.98
CA GLU A 20 -7.46 -9.30 9.96
C GLU A 20 -6.15 -9.91 10.43
N TYR A 21 -5.30 -9.14 11.11
CA TYR A 21 -4.05 -9.63 11.70
C TYR A 21 -4.31 -10.79 12.67
N ILE A 22 -5.22 -10.59 13.63
CA ILE A 22 -5.60 -11.61 14.63
C ILE A 22 -6.18 -12.87 13.96
N SER A 23 -6.85 -12.70 12.82
CA SER A 23 -7.53 -13.80 12.11
C SER A 23 -6.64 -14.49 11.06
N SER A 24 -5.45 -13.97 10.75
CA SER A 24 -4.61 -14.45 9.66
C SER A 24 -3.49 -15.38 10.14
N ASN A 25 -3.28 -16.50 9.43
CA ASN A 25 -2.22 -17.46 9.75
C ASN A 25 -0.91 -17.19 8.98
N ASP A 26 -0.98 -16.68 7.73
CA ASP A 26 0.20 -16.46 6.85
C ASP A 26 0.45 -14.98 6.48
N SER A 27 -0.59 -14.14 6.42
CA SER A 27 -0.48 -12.74 5.94
C SER A 27 -0.38 -11.69 7.06
N GLY A 28 -0.16 -12.11 8.30
CA GLY A 28 -0.23 -11.24 9.48
C GLY A 28 0.71 -10.03 9.43
N SER A 29 1.94 -10.21 8.95
CA SER A 29 2.92 -9.12 8.86
C SER A 29 2.45 -7.98 7.96
N ARG A 30 1.73 -8.27 6.86
CA ARG A 30 1.16 -7.25 5.97
C ARG A 30 0.02 -6.49 6.65
N HIS A 31 -0.87 -7.18 7.36
CA HIS A 31 -1.97 -6.51 8.08
C HIS A 31 -1.45 -5.63 9.21
N LEU A 32 -0.43 -6.07 9.94
CA LEU A 32 0.22 -5.28 10.99
C LEU A 32 0.93 -4.03 10.43
N ALA A 33 1.66 -4.17 9.33
CA ALA A 33 2.30 -3.03 8.67
C ALA A 33 1.26 -2.01 8.18
N ASN A 34 0.13 -2.49 7.63
CA ASN A 34 -0.98 -1.62 7.24
C ASN A 34 -1.62 -0.94 8.47
N ALA A 35 -1.71 -1.62 9.61
CA ALA A 35 -2.18 -1.04 10.86
C ALA A 35 -1.27 0.13 11.32
N VAL A 36 0.06 -0.07 11.28
CA VAL A 36 1.05 0.99 11.58
C VAL A 36 0.89 2.18 10.64
N LYS A 37 0.68 1.93 9.34
CA LYS A 37 0.39 2.98 8.36
C LYS A 37 -0.77 3.87 8.81
N TYR A 38 -1.92 3.28 9.14
CA TYR A 38 -3.09 4.06 9.56
C TYR A 38 -2.91 4.69 10.94
N ALA A 39 -2.17 4.04 11.84
CA ALA A 39 -1.84 4.60 13.15
C ALA A 39 -0.97 5.86 13.06
N SER A 40 -0.09 5.94 12.06
CA SER A 40 0.79 7.10 11.87
C SER A 40 0.06 8.42 11.57
N ALA A 41 -1.23 8.38 11.22
CA ALA A 41 -2.05 9.58 10.97
C ALA A 41 -2.56 10.24 12.27
N PHE A 42 -2.70 9.49 13.38
CA PHE A 42 -3.23 10.05 14.63
C PHE A 42 -2.36 11.17 15.22
N PRO A 43 -1.02 11.01 15.33
CA PRO A 43 -0.17 12.09 15.82
C PRO A 43 -0.25 13.36 14.96
N VAL A 44 -0.39 13.21 13.63
CA VAL A 44 -0.53 14.35 12.70
C VAL A 44 -1.78 15.16 13.01
N VAL A 45 -2.93 14.50 13.15
CA VAL A 45 -4.20 15.19 13.43
C VAL A 45 -4.23 15.76 14.84
N LEU A 46 -3.69 15.04 15.82
CA LEU A 46 -3.62 15.50 17.20
C LEU A 46 -2.75 16.75 17.34
N LEU A 47 -1.53 16.73 16.81
CA LEU A 47 -0.60 17.86 16.89
C LEU A 47 -1.13 19.07 16.13
N SER A 48 -1.75 18.86 14.96
CA SER A 48 -2.43 19.95 14.24
C SER A 48 -3.54 20.56 15.11
N ALA A 49 -4.40 19.74 15.72
CA ALA A 49 -5.48 20.24 16.59
C ALA A 49 -4.96 20.95 17.85
N LEU A 50 -3.79 20.57 18.39
CA LEU A 50 -3.14 21.27 19.51
C LEU A 50 -2.59 22.63 19.07
N MET A 51 -1.94 22.70 17.91
CA MET A 51 -1.44 23.97 17.35
C MET A 51 -2.55 25.00 17.11
N HIS A 52 -3.77 24.57 16.79
CA HIS A 52 -4.92 25.47 16.62
C HIS A 52 -5.51 26.00 17.94
N ARG A 53 -5.09 25.49 19.10
CA ARG A 53 -5.64 25.88 20.42
C ARG A 53 -4.73 26.86 21.18
N ASP A 54 -3.43 26.81 20.93
CA ASP A 54 -2.45 27.70 21.54
C ASP A 54 -2.30 28.95 20.64
N ASP A 55 -3.12 29.98 20.91
CA ASP A 55 -3.24 31.18 20.06
C ASP A 55 -2.04 32.16 20.11
N GLU A 56 -0.96 31.93 20.89
CA GLU A 56 0.02 33.01 21.15
C GLU A 56 1.52 32.67 21.20
N ASP A 57 1.98 31.46 20.88
CA ASP A 57 3.42 31.29 20.64
C ASP A 57 3.69 30.24 19.56
N GLU A 58 4.51 30.63 18.59
CA GLU A 58 5.08 29.78 17.55
C GLU A 58 5.97 28.72 18.22
N ASN A 59 5.34 27.71 18.82
CA ASN A 59 6.01 26.63 19.52
C ASN A 59 6.72 25.78 18.47
N SER A 60 7.91 26.23 18.11
CA SER A 60 8.77 25.67 17.07
C SER A 60 8.99 24.17 17.26
N VAL A 61 8.91 23.70 18.51
CA VAL A 61 8.96 22.28 18.88
C VAL A 61 7.70 21.54 18.43
N LEU A 62 6.50 22.05 18.70
CA LEU A 62 5.23 21.45 18.24
C LEU A 62 5.14 21.41 16.72
N PHE A 63 5.53 22.50 16.04
CA PHE A 63 5.58 22.54 14.58
C PHE A 63 6.59 21.52 14.02
N SER A 64 7.78 21.43 14.61
CA SER A 64 8.81 20.46 14.20
C SER A 64 8.33 19.01 14.40
N LEU A 65 7.70 18.71 15.54
CA LEU A 65 7.12 17.39 15.81
C LEU A 65 6.00 17.06 14.84
N TRP A 66 5.10 18.01 14.57
CA TRP A 66 4.02 17.84 13.60
C TRP A 66 4.57 17.55 12.21
N LEU A 67 5.57 18.33 11.76
CA LEU A 67 6.21 18.15 10.46
C LEU A 67 6.88 16.78 10.35
N MET A 68 7.57 16.32 11.40
CA MET A 68 8.16 14.98 11.43
C MET A 68 7.10 13.87 11.33
N CYS A 69 5.96 14.02 12.03
CA CYS A 69 4.85 13.09 11.91
C CYS A 69 4.23 13.10 10.49
N VAL A 70 4.07 14.28 9.88
CA VAL A 70 3.58 14.44 8.50
C VAL A 70 4.51 13.75 7.50
N LEU A 71 5.82 13.98 7.63
CA LEU A 71 6.82 13.37 6.76
C LEU A 71 6.82 11.85 6.90
N PHE A 72 6.82 11.34 8.12
CA PHE A 72 6.76 9.90 8.37
C PHE A 72 5.47 9.28 7.79
N ASN A 73 4.31 9.87 8.06
CA ASN A 73 3.03 9.39 7.54
C ASN A 73 2.98 9.40 6.00
N SER A 74 3.47 10.49 5.40
CA SER A 74 3.47 10.68 3.94
C SER A 74 4.41 9.70 3.24
N ILE A 75 5.65 9.56 3.73
CA ILE A 75 6.65 8.64 3.18
C ILE A 75 6.19 7.19 3.34
N TYR A 76 5.69 6.81 4.52
CA TYR A 76 5.18 5.45 4.74
C TYR A 76 4.03 5.15 3.78
N SER A 77 3.05 6.04 3.69
CA SER A 77 1.87 5.84 2.85
C SER A 77 2.22 5.82 1.36
N PHE A 78 3.19 6.64 0.93
CA PHE A 78 3.72 6.63 -0.43
C PHE A 78 4.43 5.32 -0.76
N TYR A 79 5.32 4.88 0.12
CA TYR A 79 5.97 3.58 -0.01
C TYR A 79 4.93 2.46 -0.14
N TRP A 80 3.87 2.50 0.68
CA TRP A 80 2.82 1.49 0.64
C TRP A 80 2.11 1.46 -0.71
N ASP A 81 1.68 2.61 -1.22
CA ASP A 81 0.90 2.65 -2.45
C ASP A 81 1.75 2.22 -3.66
N VAL A 82 3.01 2.68 -3.75
CA VAL A 82 3.93 2.30 -4.85
C VAL A 82 4.39 0.84 -4.74
N VAL A 83 4.84 0.42 -3.56
CA VAL A 83 5.52 -0.89 -3.41
C VAL A 83 4.52 -1.99 -3.09
N MET A 84 3.65 -1.79 -2.10
CA MET A 84 2.80 -2.86 -1.59
C MET A 84 1.53 -3.05 -2.40
N ASP A 85 0.92 -1.97 -2.87
CA ASP A 85 -0.35 -2.00 -3.62
C ASP A 85 -0.10 -2.06 -5.12
N TRP A 86 0.80 -1.23 -5.67
CA TRP A 86 1.13 -1.27 -7.09
C TRP A 86 2.23 -2.27 -7.42
N GLY A 87 3.02 -2.79 -6.47
CA GLY A 87 4.09 -3.75 -6.80
C GLY A 87 5.19 -3.17 -7.70
N LEU A 88 5.40 -1.86 -7.59
CA LEU A 88 6.51 -1.12 -8.22
C LEU A 88 7.62 -0.94 -7.18
N GLY A 89 8.79 -0.47 -7.59
CA GLY A 89 9.98 -0.34 -6.73
C GLY A 89 10.88 -1.57 -6.70
N ASN A 90 10.58 -2.60 -7.49
CA ASN A 90 11.50 -3.70 -7.71
C ASN A 90 12.65 -3.23 -8.61
N THR A 91 13.89 -3.50 -8.19
CA THR A 91 15.05 -3.29 -9.04
C THR A 91 15.34 -4.56 -9.84
N PRO A 92 15.76 -4.43 -11.12
CA PRO A 92 16.27 -5.56 -11.87
C PRO A 92 17.35 -6.27 -11.07
N SER A 93 17.12 -7.56 -10.79
CA SER A 93 18.16 -8.38 -10.16
C SER A 93 19.37 -8.38 -11.10
N PRO A 94 20.60 -8.15 -10.60
CA PRO A 94 21.81 -8.20 -11.41
C PRO A 94 22.00 -9.54 -12.14
N GLN A 95 21.37 -10.60 -11.64
CA GLN A 95 21.39 -11.95 -12.20
C GLN A 95 20.27 -12.21 -13.22
N SER A 96 19.31 -11.29 -13.38
CA SER A 96 18.21 -11.44 -14.32
C SER A 96 18.64 -11.10 -15.75
N LYS A 97 18.36 -11.99 -16.71
CA LYS A 97 18.64 -11.79 -18.14
C LYS A 97 17.69 -10.80 -18.82
N VAL A 98 16.66 -10.35 -18.11
CA VAL A 98 15.60 -9.48 -18.65
C VAL A 98 15.85 -8.07 -18.11
N SER A 99 16.24 -7.16 -18.99
CA SER A 99 16.33 -5.75 -18.68
C SER A 99 14.93 -5.12 -18.78
N TYR A 100 14.52 -4.39 -17.74
CA TYR A 100 13.29 -3.63 -17.69
C TYR A 100 13.54 -2.30 -16.96
N PRO A 101 12.66 -1.29 -17.12
CA PRO A 101 12.88 0.03 -16.54
C PRO A 101 13.08 -0.04 -15.00
N PRO A 102 14.00 0.76 -14.44
CA PRO A 102 14.29 0.73 -13.01
C PRO A 102 13.07 1.13 -12.19
N LEU A 103 12.86 0.51 -11.02
CA LEU A 103 11.70 0.72 -10.14
C LEU A 103 10.35 0.26 -10.73
N LEU A 104 10.32 -0.36 -11.91
CA LEU A 104 9.11 -0.96 -12.46
C LEU A 104 9.25 -2.48 -12.41
N ARG A 105 8.13 -3.18 -12.62
CA ARG A 105 8.13 -4.65 -12.76
C ARG A 105 8.31 -5.04 -14.23
N PRO A 106 8.72 -6.29 -14.53
CA PRO A 106 8.96 -6.73 -15.91
C PRO A 106 7.70 -6.75 -16.78
N ILE A 107 6.54 -6.97 -16.16
CA ILE A 107 5.26 -7.12 -16.86
C ILE A 107 4.39 -5.92 -16.51
N LEU A 108 4.10 -5.11 -17.52
CA LEU A 108 3.30 -3.90 -17.43
C LEU A 108 2.13 -4.02 -18.40
N MET A 109 0.93 -3.57 -18.01
CA MET A 109 -0.21 -3.50 -18.91
C MET A 109 -0.03 -2.40 -19.95
N PHE A 110 0.52 -1.24 -19.55
CA PHE A 110 0.88 -0.19 -20.49
C PHE A 110 2.28 -0.42 -21.02
N GLN A 111 2.42 -0.30 -22.33
CA GLN A 111 3.73 -0.40 -23.00
C GLN A 111 4.64 0.77 -22.63
N GLU A 112 4.06 1.94 -22.31
CA GLU A 112 4.78 3.16 -21.97
C GLU A 112 5.10 3.25 -20.46
N PRO A 113 6.38 3.15 -20.05
CA PRO A 113 6.80 3.23 -18.65
C PRO A 113 6.53 4.59 -18.00
N SER A 114 6.50 5.66 -18.82
CA SER A 114 6.27 7.05 -18.39
C SER A 114 4.97 7.22 -17.60
N ILE A 115 3.92 6.45 -17.94
CA ILE A 115 2.63 6.49 -17.25
C ILE A 115 2.78 6.08 -15.78
N TYR A 116 3.61 5.09 -15.49
CA TYR A 116 3.85 4.63 -14.11
C TYR A 116 4.66 5.64 -13.31
N TYR A 117 5.69 6.25 -13.91
CA TYR A 117 6.45 7.31 -13.25
C TYR A 117 5.61 8.55 -12.99
N LEU A 118 4.77 8.94 -13.94
CA LEU A 118 3.83 10.04 -13.76
C LEU A 118 2.81 9.73 -12.67
N ALA A 119 2.29 8.50 -12.60
CA ALA A 119 1.37 8.08 -11.54
C ALA A 119 2.03 8.12 -10.16
N MET A 120 3.28 7.67 -10.04
CA MET A 120 4.05 7.78 -8.79
C MET A 120 4.25 9.24 -8.38
N LEU A 121 4.60 10.11 -9.33
CA LEU A 121 4.80 11.54 -9.07
C LEU A 121 3.49 12.22 -8.64
N LEU A 122 2.40 11.95 -9.36
CA LEU A 122 1.08 12.49 -9.04
C LEU A 122 0.60 12.01 -7.67
N ASP A 123 0.75 10.72 -7.34
CA ASP A 123 0.37 10.21 -6.03
C ASP A 123 1.20 10.81 -4.89
N PHE A 124 2.49 11.09 -5.12
CA PHE A 124 3.32 11.79 -4.14
C PHE A 124 2.79 13.20 -3.82
N PHE A 125 2.62 14.05 -4.83
CA PHE A 125 2.16 15.44 -4.63
C PHE A 125 0.71 15.53 -4.16
N LEU A 126 -0.18 14.69 -4.69
CA LEU A 126 -1.58 14.66 -4.25
C LEU A 126 -1.74 14.06 -2.85
N ARG A 127 -0.77 13.27 -2.35
CA ARG A 127 -0.78 12.82 -0.96
C ARG A 127 -0.34 13.92 -0.01
N THR A 128 0.72 14.66 -0.34
CA THR A 128 1.21 15.74 0.54
C THR A 128 0.21 16.87 0.69
N SER A 129 -0.71 17.03 -0.27
CA SER A 129 -1.81 17.99 -0.18
C SER A 129 -2.79 17.70 0.96
N TRP A 130 -2.90 16.45 1.44
CA TRP A 130 -3.68 16.11 2.63
C TRP A 130 -3.14 16.84 3.86
N SER A 131 -1.83 16.93 4.02
CA SER A 131 -1.19 17.63 5.16
C SER A 131 -1.30 19.15 5.04
N LEU A 132 -1.37 19.69 3.82
CA LEU A 132 -1.62 21.12 3.60
C LEU A 132 -3.02 21.54 4.08
N LYS A 133 -4.02 20.64 4.07
CA LYS A 133 -5.35 20.92 4.65
C LYS A 133 -5.31 21.17 6.17
N LEU A 134 -4.25 20.73 6.85
CA LEU A 134 -4.08 20.89 8.29
C LEU A 134 -3.20 22.09 8.66
N SER A 135 -2.68 22.83 7.66
CA SER A 135 -1.86 24.03 7.86
C SER A 135 -2.70 25.29 7.61
N ASP A 136 -2.82 26.15 8.62
CA ASP A 136 -3.75 27.30 8.68
C ASP A 136 -3.40 28.51 7.79
N HIS A 137 -2.36 28.45 6.96
CA HIS A 137 -1.84 29.65 6.29
C HIS A 137 -2.55 30.04 4.98
N VAL A 138 -3.67 29.43 4.62
CA VAL A 138 -4.35 29.71 3.34
C VAL A 138 -5.64 30.51 3.57
N HIS A 139 -5.68 31.77 3.13
CA HIS A 139 -6.74 32.75 3.41
C HIS A 139 -8.15 32.37 2.88
N LEU A 140 -9.17 32.67 3.71
CA LEU A 140 -10.60 32.29 3.65
C LEU A 140 -11.40 32.54 2.35
N LYS A 141 -10.92 33.32 1.37
CA LYS A 141 -11.63 33.52 0.08
C LYS A 141 -11.19 32.55 -1.03
N GLU A 142 -10.00 31.98 -0.93
CA GLU A 142 -9.55 30.91 -1.83
C GLU A 142 -10.06 29.52 -1.39
N ILE A 143 -10.56 29.41 -0.15
CA ILE A 143 -10.91 28.14 0.53
C ILE A 143 -12.04 27.34 -0.13
N ILE A 144 -13.05 27.99 -0.73
CA ILE A 144 -14.18 27.24 -1.33
C ILE A 144 -13.77 26.61 -2.66
N ALA A 145 -13.12 27.40 -3.53
CA ALA A 145 -12.62 26.90 -4.81
C ALA A 145 -11.46 25.92 -4.60
N SER A 146 -10.53 26.23 -3.69
CA SER A 146 -9.42 25.33 -3.35
C SER A 146 -9.90 24.06 -2.65
N GLY A 147 -10.93 24.15 -1.80
CA GLY A 147 -11.57 22.99 -1.17
C GLY A 147 -12.17 22.04 -2.20
N PHE A 148 -12.97 22.54 -3.14
CA PHE A 148 -13.54 21.71 -4.22
C PHE A 148 -12.46 21.07 -5.10
N VAL A 149 -11.45 21.85 -5.52
CA VAL A 149 -10.33 21.34 -6.32
C VAL A 149 -9.55 20.27 -5.55
N MET A 150 -9.34 20.46 -4.25
CA MET A 150 -8.61 19.52 -3.40
C MET A 150 -9.37 18.22 -3.19
N GLU A 151 -10.70 18.28 -3.01
CA GLU A 151 -11.53 17.07 -2.96
C GLU A 151 -11.55 16.36 -4.32
N GLY A 152 -11.67 17.10 -5.43
CA GLY A 152 -11.55 16.53 -6.77
C GLY A 152 -10.19 15.87 -7.01
N ALA A 153 -9.12 16.48 -6.50
CA ALA A 153 -7.76 15.95 -6.60
C ALA A 153 -7.59 14.66 -5.78
N GLU A 154 -8.17 14.56 -4.58
CA GLU A 154 -8.19 13.31 -3.81
C GLU A 154 -9.00 12.21 -4.51
N VAL A 155 -10.12 12.56 -5.15
CA VAL A 155 -10.90 11.61 -5.97
C VAL A 155 -10.07 11.09 -7.14
N MET A 156 -9.40 11.97 -7.89
CA MET A 156 -8.50 11.57 -8.99
C MET A 156 -7.36 10.68 -8.50
N ARG A 157 -6.76 11.01 -7.35
CA ARG A 157 -5.71 10.20 -6.74
C ARG A 157 -6.21 8.80 -6.37
N ARG A 158 -7.41 8.70 -5.78
CA ARG A 158 -8.04 7.40 -5.46
C ARG A 158 -8.36 6.59 -6.71
N TRP A 159 -8.85 7.23 -7.76
CA TRP A 159 -9.09 6.57 -9.04
C TRP A 159 -7.80 5.99 -9.62
N LEU A 160 -6.72 6.78 -9.67
CA LEU A 160 -5.38 6.32 -10.06
C LEU A 160 -4.93 5.12 -9.20
N TRP A 161 -5.03 5.24 -7.88
CA TRP A 161 -4.64 4.19 -6.95
C TRP A 161 -5.40 2.88 -7.17
N VAL A 162 -6.73 2.93 -7.34
CA VAL A 162 -7.56 1.75 -7.60
C VAL A 162 -7.15 1.09 -8.91
N TYR A 163 -6.90 1.88 -9.96
CA TYR A 163 -6.53 1.37 -11.28
C TYR A 163 -5.24 0.54 -11.23
N PHE A 164 -4.14 1.12 -10.74
CA PHE A 164 -2.85 0.43 -10.70
C PHE A 164 -2.83 -0.74 -9.73
N ARG A 165 -3.59 -0.67 -8.64
CA ARG A 165 -3.78 -1.82 -7.75
C ARG A 165 -4.52 -2.96 -8.45
N ALA A 166 -5.61 -2.66 -9.15
CA ALA A 166 -6.38 -3.67 -9.89
C ALA A 166 -5.54 -4.30 -11.00
N GLU A 167 -4.74 -3.49 -11.71
CA GLU A 167 -3.81 -3.98 -12.73
C GLU A 167 -2.73 -4.87 -12.13
N LYS A 168 -2.13 -4.50 -11.00
CA LYS A 168 -1.18 -5.37 -10.27
C LYS A 168 -1.83 -6.69 -9.87
N GLU A 169 -3.02 -6.66 -9.28
CA GLU A 169 -3.75 -7.87 -8.88
C GLU A 169 -4.12 -8.76 -10.09
N TRP A 170 -4.49 -8.15 -11.22
CA TRP A 170 -4.78 -8.87 -12.47
C TRP A 170 -3.54 -9.57 -13.02
N ILE A 171 -2.39 -8.88 -13.05
CA ILE A 171 -1.10 -9.46 -13.47
C ILE A 171 -0.73 -10.61 -12.52
N THR A 172 -0.71 -10.38 -11.21
CA THR A 172 -0.41 -11.40 -10.20
C THR A 172 -1.24 -12.67 -10.45
N LYS A 173 -2.57 -12.54 -10.57
CA LYS A 173 -3.45 -13.69 -10.85
C LYS A 173 -3.15 -14.37 -12.20
N ARG A 174 -2.89 -13.60 -13.26
CA ARG A 174 -2.69 -14.14 -14.61
C ARG A 174 -1.38 -14.92 -14.77
N TYR A 175 -0.33 -14.53 -14.05
CA TYR A 175 1.00 -15.13 -14.13
C TYR A 175 1.32 -16.11 -12.99
N GLU A 176 0.60 -16.07 -11.87
CA GLU A 176 0.66 -17.12 -10.83
C GLU A 176 -0.25 -18.33 -11.15
N ALA A 177 -1.41 -18.10 -11.82
CA ALA A 177 -2.32 -19.18 -12.21
C ALA A 177 -1.70 -20.29 -13.11
N PRO A 178 -0.77 -20.00 -14.04
CA PRO A 178 -0.07 -21.04 -14.82
C PRO A 178 0.87 -21.90 -13.97
N HIS A 179 1.50 -21.35 -12.93
CA HIS A 179 2.46 -22.07 -12.09
C HIS A 179 1.76 -22.92 -11.01
N GLN A 180 0.61 -22.47 -10.52
CA GLN A 180 -0.22 -23.26 -9.59
C GLN A 180 -0.93 -24.42 -10.31
N ARG A 181 -1.29 -24.28 -11.61
CA ARG A 181 -1.90 -25.36 -12.40
C ARG A 181 -0.96 -26.54 -12.69
N SER A 182 0.36 -26.35 -12.59
CA SER A 182 1.34 -27.43 -12.65
C SER A 182 1.48 -28.24 -11.34
N ILE A 183 0.87 -27.80 -10.23
CA ILE A 183 0.95 -28.51 -8.94
C ILE A 183 -0.45 -28.69 -8.31
N PRO A 184 -1.33 -29.46 -8.96
CA PRO A 184 -2.18 -30.36 -8.20
C PRO A 184 -2.38 -31.66 -8.98
N LYS A 185 -1.42 -32.60 -8.85
CA LYS A 185 -1.60 -34.07 -9.03
C LYS A 185 -0.29 -34.88 -8.99
N LEU A 186 0.88 -34.26 -9.17
CA LEU A 186 2.15 -35.00 -9.17
C LEU A 186 2.49 -35.57 -7.78
N HIS A 187 2.19 -34.89 -6.67
CA HIS A 187 2.45 -35.44 -5.33
C HIS A 187 1.66 -36.73 -5.08
N ASN A 188 0.42 -36.84 -5.58
CA ASN A 188 -0.36 -38.08 -5.49
C ASN A 188 0.11 -39.15 -6.47
N ILE A 189 0.61 -38.78 -7.66
CA ILE A 189 1.13 -39.74 -8.63
C ILE A 189 2.47 -40.34 -8.14
N TYR A 190 3.36 -39.54 -7.56
CA TYR A 190 4.59 -40.05 -6.94
C TYR A 190 4.29 -40.87 -5.68
N ALA A 191 3.31 -40.47 -4.86
CA ALA A 191 2.89 -41.27 -3.71
C ALA A 191 2.16 -42.57 -4.10
N LEU A 192 1.45 -42.61 -5.23
CA LEU A 192 0.84 -43.82 -5.79
C LEU A 192 1.89 -44.72 -6.45
N HIS A 193 2.85 -44.15 -7.18
CA HIS A 193 3.94 -44.88 -7.81
C HIS A 193 4.83 -45.55 -6.76
N ASN A 194 5.23 -44.82 -5.71
CA ASN A 194 6.02 -45.37 -4.62
C ASN A 194 5.26 -46.45 -3.82
N ARG A 195 3.93 -46.33 -3.67
CA ARG A 195 3.12 -47.39 -3.03
C ARG A 195 2.94 -48.64 -3.90
N LEU A 196 2.97 -48.50 -5.22
CA LEU A 196 2.85 -49.63 -6.15
C LEU A 196 4.17 -50.40 -6.27
N ASP A 197 5.31 -49.70 -6.23
CA ASP A 197 6.63 -50.35 -6.18
C ASP A 197 6.83 -51.13 -4.87
N ASP A 198 6.47 -50.54 -3.71
CA ASP A 198 6.52 -51.25 -2.42
C ASP A 198 5.59 -52.49 -2.36
N SER A 199 4.54 -52.55 -3.19
CA SER A 199 3.61 -53.68 -3.23
C SER A 199 4.06 -54.84 -4.13
N ASN A 200 4.99 -54.59 -5.05
CA ASN A 200 5.55 -55.61 -5.96
C ASN A 200 6.79 -56.32 -5.38
N ASP A 201 7.38 -55.78 -4.31
CA ASP A 201 8.56 -56.34 -3.64
C ASP A 201 8.21 -57.26 -2.45
N MET A 202 6.95 -57.68 -2.28
CA MET A 202 6.63 -58.72 -1.31
C MET A 202 7.11 -60.09 -1.81
N PRO A 203 8.05 -60.77 -1.12
CA PRO A 203 8.46 -62.10 -1.52
C PRO A 203 7.28 -63.06 -1.36
N LEU A 204 6.98 -63.80 -2.42
CA LEU A 204 6.04 -64.93 -2.36
C LEU A 204 6.55 -65.91 -1.28
N SER A 205 5.85 -65.97 -0.16
CA SER A 205 6.10 -66.94 0.89
C SER A 205 5.86 -68.35 0.32
N PRO A 206 6.83 -69.27 0.43
CA PRO A 206 6.67 -70.66 0.00
C PRO A 206 5.66 -71.43 0.85
#